data_AF-A0A7V3RKN0-F1
#
_entry.id   AF-A0A7V3RKN0-F1
#
_cell.length_a   1.000
_cell.length_b   1.000
_cell.length_c   1.000
_cell.angle_alpha   90.00
_cell.angle_beta   90.00
_cell.angle_gamma   90.00
#
_symmetry.space_group_name_H-M   'P 1'
#
loop_
_entity.id
_entity.type
_entity.pdbx_description
1 polymer ?
#
loop_
_entity_poly.entity_id
_entity_poly.type
_entity_poly.pdbx_seq_one_letter_code
_entity_poly.pdbx_strand_id
1 'polypeptide(L)'
;MWNLNSYLKPLGFSLSFNFGIVEWLCVGGCGLSLDWLVFDGDTIRFEIPPTQSITYDNLPLAVEEVYRYYVGRRFDVIKVTGRGPIWLYSAIVHTVAHLAKAVAVYDAINGVYVIVASHNPNYKIGQTLN
;
A
#
# COMPACT_ATOMS: atom_id res chain seq x y z
N MET A 1 13.08 12.72 -19.14
CA MET A 1 14.22 11.85 -18.79
C MET A 1 14.50 12.11 -17.31
N TRP A 2 13.99 11.24 -16.44
CA TRP A 2 13.92 11.48 -14.99
C TRP A 2 15.19 10.97 -14.30
N ASN A 3 15.87 11.87 -13.58
CA ASN A 3 17.12 11.60 -12.90
C ASN A 3 16.82 11.16 -11.45
N LEU A 4 17.10 9.90 -11.13
CA LEU A 4 16.80 9.24 -9.85
C LEU A 4 17.78 9.60 -8.70
N ASN A 5 18.78 10.44 -8.93
CA ASN A 5 19.87 10.67 -7.96
C ASN A 5 19.58 11.70 -6.85
N SER A 6 18.43 12.38 -6.83
CA SER A 6 18.17 13.42 -5.84
C SER A 6 17.53 12.94 -4.51
N TYR A 7 17.14 11.66 -4.40
CA TYR A 7 16.39 11.17 -3.22
C TYR A 7 17.20 10.41 -2.17
N LEU A 8 18.49 10.11 -2.43
CA LEU A 8 19.29 9.25 -1.53
C LEU A 8 20.14 10.00 -0.49
N LYS A 9 19.88 11.29 -0.23
CA LYS A 9 20.79 12.12 0.60
C LYS A 9 20.49 12.34 2.09
N PRO A 10 19.39 11.91 2.74
CA PRO A 10 19.30 12.06 4.20
C PRO A 10 19.55 10.77 4.99
N LEU A 11 19.78 9.64 4.33
CA LEU A 11 20.12 8.40 5.03
C LEU A 11 21.64 8.26 5.04
N GLY A 12 22.27 8.44 6.20
CA GLY A 12 23.72 8.34 6.42
C GLY A 12 24.30 6.94 6.14
N PHE A 13 24.20 6.47 4.89
CA PHE A 13 24.78 5.23 4.41
C PHE A 13 26.26 5.44 4.08
N SER A 14 27.13 4.97 4.96
CA SER A 14 28.50 4.62 4.59
C SER A 14 28.46 3.22 3.97
N LEU A 15 28.62 3.13 2.65
CA LEU A 15 28.84 1.87 1.94
C LEU A 15 30.28 1.41 2.19
N SER A 16 30.47 0.41 3.04
CA SER A 16 31.68 -0.41 3.04
C SER A 16 31.32 -1.76 2.45
N PHE A 17 31.79 -2.01 1.22
CA PHE A 17 31.71 -3.30 0.56
C PHE A 17 32.67 -4.27 1.25
N ASN A 18 32.15 -5.38 1.78
CA ASN A 18 32.96 -6.58 1.92
C ASN A 18 32.15 -7.84 1.63
N PHE A 19 32.81 -8.72 0.88
CA PHE A 19 32.31 -9.96 0.33
C PHE A 19 32.16 -10.99 1.45
N GLY A 20 30.99 -11.63 1.56
CA GLY A 20 30.78 -12.78 2.44
C GLY A 20 29.54 -12.62 3.31
N ILE A 21 28.57 -13.52 3.09
CA ILE A 21 27.44 -13.84 3.98
C ILE A 21 26.76 -12.58 4.56
N VAL A 22 25.73 -12.09 3.87
CA VAL A 22 24.78 -11.15 4.49
C VAL A 22 23.99 -11.92 5.53
N GLU A 23 24.58 -12.04 6.71
CA GLU A 23 23.88 -12.38 7.93
C GLU A 23 22.94 -11.19 8.21
N TRP A 24 21.67 -11.38 7.87
CA TRP A 24 20.61 -10.47 8.27
C TRP A 24 20.44 -10.60 9.78
N LEU A 25 21.32 -9.92 10.53
CA LEU A 25 21.11 -9.74 11.95
C LEU A 25 19.87 -8.86 12.08
N CYS A 26 18.74 -9.49 12.40
CA CYS A 26 17.57 -8.82 12.96
C CYS A 26 17.97 -8.18 14.28
N VAL A 27 18.55 -6.97 14.22
CA VAL A 27 18.71 -6.12 15.38
C VAL A 27 17.36 -5.48 15.67
N GLY A 28 16.47 -6.23 16.32
CA GLY A 28 15.26 -5.70 16.97
C GLY A 28 14.17 -5.21 16.01
N GLY A 29 13.02 -5.88 16.03
CA GLY A 29 11.80 -5.39 15.40
C GLY A 29 11.44 -3.98 15.88
N CYS A 30 11.59 -3.00 15.00
CA CYS A 30 11.02 -1.66 15.12
C CYS A 30 10.99 -1.01 13.73
N GLY A 31 10.33 -1.67 12.77
CA GLY A 31 9.82 -0.95 11.60
C GLY A 31 8.61 -0.17 12.09
N LEU A 32 8.54 1.12 11.81
CA LEU A 32 7.39 1.98 12.11
C LEU A 32 6.11 1.31 11.54
N SER A 33 5.43 0.54 12.37
CA SER A 33 4.13 -0.03 12.08
C SER A 33 3.18 1.15 11.88
N LEU A 34 2.58 1.24 10.70
CA LEU A 34 1.52 2.20 10.49
C LEU A 34 0.29 1.67 11.20
N ASP A 35 0.12 2.04 12.48
CA ASP A 35 -0.97 1.53 13.33
C ASP A 35 -2.37 1.82 12.77
N TRP A 36 -2.48 2.76 11.83
CA TRP A 36 -3.70 3.11 11.11
C TRP A 36 -3.92 2.33 9.80
N LEU A 37 -2.95 1.54 9.33
CA LEU A 37 -3.02 0.74 8.10
C LEU A 37 -3.19 -0.73 8.47
N VAL A 38 -4.43 -1.22 8.42
CA VAL A 38 -4.78 -2.58 8.84
C VAL A 38 -5.06 -3.45 7.62
N PHE A 39 -4.50 -4.65 7.62
CA PHE A 39 -4.73 -5.66 6.58
C PHE A 39 -5.62 -6.78 7.11
N ASP A 40 -6.66 -7.13 6.35
CA ASP A 40 -7.55 -8.25 6.63
C ASP A 40 -7.80 -9.03 5.35
N GLY A 41 -6.93 -10.01 5.10
CA GLY A 41 -7.00 -10.83 3.89
C GLY A 41 -6.91 -9.99 2.61
N ASP A 42 -8.03 -9.93 1.87
CA ASP A 42 -8.18 -9.17 0.62
C ASP A 42 -8.48 -7.68 0.84
N THR A 43 -8.65 -7.25 2.08
CA THR A 43 -9.14 -5.91 2.43
C THR A 43 -8.08 -5.08 3.16
N ILE A 44 -7.87 -3.87 2.66
CA ILE A 44 -7.05 -2.80 3.27
C ILE A 44 -7.99 -1.85 3.99
N ARG A 45 -7.73 -1.59 5.28
CA ARG A 45 -8.51 -0.68 6.11
C ARG A 45 -7.65 0.49 6.60
N PHE A 46 -8.15 1.69 6.38
CA PHE A 46 -7.59 2.91 6.95
C PHE A 46 -8.33 3.29 8.24
N GLU A 47 -7.69 3.02 9.37
CA GLU A 47 -8.16 3.35 10.72
C GLU A 47 -7.38 4.55 11.27
N ILE A 48 -7.42 5.67 10.53
CA ILE A 48 -6.71 6.90 10.92
C ILE A 48 -7.42 7.55 12.12
N PRO A 49 -6.75 7.72 13.28
CA PRO A 49 -7.32 8.40 14.42
C PRO A 49 -7.66 9.86 14.06
N PRO A 50 -8.75 10.43 14.60
CA PRO A 50 -9.13 11.82 14.33
C PRO A 50 -8.10 12.84 14.85
N THR A 51 -7.20 12.41 15.74
CA THR A 51 -6.11 13.21 16.31
C THR A 51 -4.85 13.22 15.44
N GLN A 52 -4.78 12.39 14.41
CA GLN A 52 -3.60 12.22 13.57
C GLN A 52 -3.88 12.71 12.14
N SER A 53 -2.95 13.51 11.61
CA SER A 53 -2.95 13.88 10.20
C SER A 53 -1.89 13.09 9.46
N ILE A 54 -2.26 12.47 8.33
CA ILE A 54 -1.30 11.76 7.49
C ILE A 54 -0.62 12.78 6.57
N THR A 55 0.69 12.87 6.68
CA THR A 55 1.55 13.68 5.81
C THR A 55 2.06 12.86 4.63
N TYR A 56 2.55 13.55 3.60
CA TYR A 56 3.14 12.91 2.42
C TYR A 56 4.37 12.05 2.74
N ASP A 57 5.06 12.32 3.85
CA ASP A 57 6.24 11.55 4.28
C ASP A 57 5.88 10.08 4.64
N ASN A 58 4.63 9.84 5.04
CA ASN A 58 4.14 8.50 5.37
C ASN A 58 3.75 7.69 4.12
N LEU A 59 3.59 8.34 2.96
CA LEU A 59 3.18 7.70 1.72
C LEU A 59 4.12 6.57 1.26
N PRO A 60 5.45 6.78 1.14
CA PRO A 60 6.35 5.71 0.70
C PRO A 60 6.32 4.50 1.65
N LEU A 61 6.24 4.75 2.96
CA LEU A 61 6.13 3.68 3.96
C LEU A 61 4.85 2.86 3.78
N ALA A 62 3.71 3.54 3.59
CA ALA A 62 2.43 2.87 3.38
C ALA A 62 2.42 2.04 2.09
N VAL A 63 2.93 2.60 0.99
CA VAL A 63 3.03 1.89 -0.30
C VAL A 63 3.91 0.66 -0.18
N GLU A 64 5.07 0.78 0.47
CA GLU A 64 5.99 -0.34 0.67
C GLU A 64 5.34 -1.44 1.53
N GLU A 65 4.65 -1.07 2.60
CA GLU A 65 3.97 -2.02 3.47
C GLU A 65 2.84 -2.78 2.75
N VAL A 66 2.00 -2.06 2.00
CA VAL A 66 0.99 -2.69 1.13
C VAL A 66 1.63 -3.62 0.12
N TYR A 67 2.68 -3.18 -0.58
CA TYR A 67 3.35 -4.00 -1.59
C TYR A 67 3.92 -5.29 -0.98
N ARG A 68 4.61 -5.19 0.17
CA ARG A 68 5.17 -6.34 0.89
C ARG A 68 4.08 -7.31 1.33
N TYR A 69 2.91 -6.82 1.75
CA TYR A 69 1.80 -7.68 2.14
C TYR A 69 1.20 -8.43 0.93
N TYR A 70 1.07 -7.80 -0.24
CA TYR A 70 0.37 -8.41 -1.37
C TYR A 70 1.26 -9.15 -2.39
N VAL A 71 2.56 -8.85 -2.49
CA VAL A 71 3.44 -9.44 -3.54
C VAL A 71 3.52 -10.98 -3.50
N GLY A 72 3.36 -11.58 -2.32
CA GLY A 72 3.34 -13.05 -2.13
C GLY A 72 1.95 -13.67 -2.06
N ARG A 73 0.87 -12.87 -2.09
CA ARG A 73 -0.51 -13.33 -1.89
C ARG A 73 -1.32 -13.07 -3.15
N ARG A 74 -1.96 -14.11 -3.69
CA ARG A 74 -2.82 -13.96 -4.87
C ARG A 74 -4.26 -13.75 -4.44
N PHE A 75 -4.73 -12.51 -4.59
CA PHE A 75 -6.14 -12.17 -4.46
C PHE A 75 -6.70 -11.76 -5.81
N ASP A 76 -7.93 -12.19 -6.08
CA ASP A 76 -8.62 -11.81 -7.32
C ASP A 76 -9.06 -10.36 -7.27
N VAL A 77 -9.65 -9.93 -6.14
CA VAL A 77 -10.05 -8.56 -5.90
C VAL A 77 -9.43 -8.07 -4.61
N ILE A 78 -8.76 -6.93 -4.64
CA ILE A 78 -8.32 -6.24 -3.41
C ILE A 78 -9.30 -5.12 -3.10
N LYS A 79 -9.75 -5.05 -1.85
CA LYS A 79 -10.73 -4.08 -1.36
C LYS A 79 -10.03 -3.02 -0.53
N VAL A 80 -10.44 -1.77 -0.67
CA VAL A 80 -9.91 -0.64 0.11
C VAL A 80 -11.07 0.06 0.80
N THR A 81 -10.95 0.29 2.10
CA THR A 81 -11.96 0.96 2.91
C THR A 81 -11.30 1.77 4.03
N GLY A 82 -12.09 2.61 4.69
CA GLY A 82 -11.67 3.45 5.81
C GLY A 82 -11.67 4.94 5.49
N ARG A 83 -11.15 5.75 6.40
CA ARG A 83 -11.07 7.21 6.20
C ARG A 83 -9.63 7.56 5.86
N GLY A 84 -9.43 8.36 4.83
CA GLY A 84 -8.11 8.80 4.42
C GLY A 84 -8.17 9.82 3.28
N PRO A 85 -7.07 10.52 3.02
CA PRO A 85 -7.01 11.50 1.94
C PRO A 85 -7.01 10.83 0.57
N ILE A 86 -7.57 11.50 -0.44
CA ILE A 86 -7.73 10.96 -1.81
C ILE A 86 -6.40 10.51 -2.42
N TRP A 87 -5.33 11.27 -2.18
CA TRP A 87 -4.00 10.93 -2.72
C TRP A 87 -3.47 9.59 -2.19
N LEU A 88 -3.78 9.24 -0.93
CA LEU A 88 -3.37 7.97 -0.34
C LEU A 88 -4.12 6.82 -1.02
N TYR A 89 -5.43 6.98 -1.19
CA TYR A 89 -6.25 6.04 -1.95
C TYR A 89 -5.69 5.81 -3.35
N SER A 90 -5.41 6.87 -4.11
CA SER A 90 -4.88 6.76 -5.47
C SER A 90 -3.55 6.01 -5.52
N ALA A 91 -2.64 6.28 -4.59
CA ALA A 91 -1.33 5.62 -4.56
C ALA A 91 -1.43 4.14 -4.17
N ILE A 92 -2.25 3.81 -3.17
CA ILE A 92 -2.49 2.42 -2.77
C ILE A 92 -3.17 1.65 -3.89
N VAL A 93 -4.25 2.19 -4.48
CA VAL A 93 -4.96 1.57 -5.61
C VAL A 93 -4.01 1.32 -6.78
N HIS A 94 -3.17 2.28 -7.14
CA HIS A 94 -2.18 2.10 -8.21
C HIS A 94 -1.19 0.97 -7.89
N THR A 95 -0.71 0.90 -6.64
CA THR A 95 0.22 -0.14 -6.18
C THR A 95 -0.40 -1.53 -6.28
N VAL A 96 -1.64 -1.70 -5.81
CA VAL A 96 -2.31 -3.01 -5.79
C VAL A 96 -2.93 -3.40 -7.13
N ALA A 97 -3.22 -2.44 -8.02
CA ALA A 97 -3.77 -2.72 -9.35
C ALA A 97 -2.84 -3.61 -10.19
N HIS A 98 -1.53 -3.49 -10.02
CA HIS A 98 -0.56 -4.36 -10.69
C HIS A 98 -0.43 -5.76 -10.08
N LEU A 99 -0.99 -5.98 -8.88
CA LEU A 99 -0.86 -7.22 -8.12
C LEU A 99 -2.14 -8.08 -8.13
N ALA A 100 -3.32 -7.46 -8.30
CA ALA A 100 -4.62 -8.14 -8.31
C ALA A 100 -5.31 -8.05 -9.68
N LYS A 101 -6.34 -8.88 -9.90
CA LYS A 101 -7.14 -8.84 -11.14
C LYS A 101 -8.04 -7.60 -11.16
N ALA A 102 -8.55 -7.19 -10.01
CA ALA A 102 -9.31 -5.96 -9.84
C ALA A 102 -9.10 -5.33 -8.45
N VAL A 103 -9.43 -4.05 -8.34
CA VAL A 103 -9.38 -3.28 -7.10
C VAL A 103 -10.72 -2.61 -6.88
N ALA A 104 -11.26 -2.72 -5.66
CA ALA A 104 -12.53 -2.16 -5.27
C ALA A 104 -12.36 -1.16 -4.12
N VAL A 105 -13.12 -0.07 -4.13
CA VAL A 105 -13.14 0.93 -3.07
C VAL A 105 -14.52 0.97 -2.43
N TYR A 106 -14.58 0.99 -1.11
CA TYR A 106 -15.83 1.05 -0.37
C TYR A 106 -16.50 2.42 -0.50
N ASP A 107 -17.77 2.41 -0.89
CA ASP A 107 -18.66 3.57 -0.87
C ASP A 107 -19.61 3.47 0.33
N ALA A 108 -19.35 4.29 1.34
CA ALA A 108 -20.15 4.30 2.57
C ALA A 108 -21.58 4.83 2.38
N ILE A 109 -21.86 5.58 1.30
CA ILE A 109 -23.22 6.11 1.03
C ILE A 109 -24.13 4.97 0.59
N ASN A 110 -23.63 4.14 -0.32
CA ASN A 110 -24.39 3.03 -0.89
C ASN A 110 -24.16 1.71 -0.16
N GLY A 111 -23.17 1.65 0.74
CA GLY A 111 -22.85 0.45 1.51
C GLY A 111 -22.24 -0.68 0.68
N VAL A 112 -21.62 -0.37 -0.46
CA VAL A 112 -21.10 -1.34 -1.42
C VAL A 112 -19.65 -1.03 -1.79
N TYR A 113 -18.93 -2.04 -2.27
CA TYR A 113 -17.61 -1.83 -2.89
C TYR A 113 -17.78 -1.60 -4.39
N VAL A 114 -17.13 -0.57 -4.93
CA VAL A 114 -17.15 -0.26 -6.36
C VAL A 114 -15.80 -0.60 -6.98
N ILE A 115 -15.78 -1.38 -8.05
CA ILE A 115 -14.55 -1.67 -8.81
C ILE A 115 -14.05 -0.38 -9.47
N VAL A 116 -12.83 0.03 -9.13
CA VAL A 116 -12.19 1.25 -9.66
C VAL A 116 -11.07 0.95 -10.66
N ALA A 117 -10.46 -0.25 -10.58
CA ALA A 117 -9.44 -0.70 -11.51
C ALA A 117 -9.63 -2.20 -11.80
N SER A 118 -9.41 -2.61 -13.04
CA SER A 118 -9.51 -4.01 -13.45
C SER A 118 -8.59 -4.30 -14.63
N HIS A 119 -7.96 -5.47 -14.61
CA HIS A 119 -7.20 -6.06 -15.71
C HIS A 119 -7.83 -7.37 -16.21
N ASN A 120 -8.99 -7.76 -15.68
CA ASN A 120 -9.65 -9.01 -16.01
C ASN A 120 -11.05 -8.74 -16.59
N PRO A 121 -11.41 -9.37 -17.73
CA PRO A 121 -12.72 -9.16 -18.37
C PRO A 121 -13.93 -9.53 -17.49
N ASN A 122 -13.72 -10.36 -16.46
CA ASN A 122 -14.77 -10.76 -15.52
C ASN A 122 -15.16 -9.65 -14.53
N TYR A 123 -14.32 -8.63 -14.34
CA TYR A 123 -14.58 -7.49 -13.45
C TYR A 123 -14.64 -6.20 -14.25
N LYS A 124 -15.78 -5.51 -14.23
CA LYS A 124 -15.95 -4.24 -14.95
C LYS A 124 -15.77 -3.06 -14.01
N ILE A 125 -15.13 -2.00 -14.50
CA ILE A 125 -15.03 -0.73 -13.77
C ILE A 125 -16.46 -0.19 -13.55
N GLY A 126 -16.76 0.24 -12.32
CA GLY A 126 -18.10 0.68 -11.90
C GLY A 126 -19.02 -0.46 -11.44
N GLN A 127 -18.61 -1.72 -11.56
CA GLN A 127 -19.34 -2.85 -10.98
C GLN A 127 -19.35 -2.74 -9.45
N THR A 128 -20.51 -2.99 -8.84
CA THR A 128 -20.66 -3.07 -7.39
C THR A 128 -20.47 -4.50 -6.89
N LEU A 129 -19.86 -4.62 -5.72
CA LEU A 129 -19.69 -5.86 -4.95
C LEU A 129 -20.31 -5.65 -3.57
N ASN A 130 -21.01 -6.68 -3.09
CA ASN A 130 -21.56 -6.74 -1.73
C ASN A 130 -20.61 -7.48 -0.79
#